data_AF-A0AAW9BN36-F1
#
_entry.id   AF-A0AAW9BN36-F1
#
_cell.length_a   1.000
_cell.length_b   1.000
_cell.length_c   1.000
_cell.angle_alpha   90.00
_cell.angle_beta   90.00
_cell.angle_gamma   90.00
#
_symmetry.space_group_name_H-M   'P 1'
#
loop_
_entity.id
_entity.type
_entity.pdbx_description
1 polymer ?
#
loop_
_entity_poly.entity_id
_entity_poly.type
_entity_poly.pdbx_seq_one_letter_code
_entity_poly.pdbx_strand_id
1 'polypeptide(L)'
;MQDVNSRFHKSVVYTIVGIMLIPILATFIYSISSRWGATILPDGFTFDWYIKLLTDPRFLQAFGRSLFIGLSALALSVVLILPAIFVVFYYFPKLDKLMNILILLPFAVPPVVSSVGLLQLYADSEISLIG
;
A
#
# COMPACT_ATOMS: atom_id res chain seq x y z
N MET A 1 8.12 31.55 -28.95
CA MET A 1 6.89 30.71 -29.03
C MET A 1 6.96 29.41 -28.21
N GLN A 2 8.14 28.96 -27.75
CA GLN A 2 8.27 27.75 -26.90
C GLN A 2 7.77 27.93 -25.44
N ASP A 3 7.81 29.13 -24.87
CA ASP A 3 7.48 29.35 -23.46
C ASP A 3 5.99 29.24 -23.13
N VAL A 4 5.11 29.59 -24.07
CA VAL A 4 3.65 29.54 -23.88
C VAL A 4 3.20 28.09 -23.67
N ASN A 5 3.78 27.16 -24.42
CA ASN A 5 3.46 25.75 -24.29
C ASN A 5 3.94 25.20 -22.93
N SER A 6 5.14 25.58 -22.48
CA SER A 6 5.65 25.17 -21.16
C SER A 6 4.80 25.69 -19.99
N ARG A 7 4.33 26.95 -20.05
CA ARG A 7 3.44 27.51 -19.03
C ARG A 7 2.07 26.82 -19.00
N PHE A 8 1.51 26.49 -20.17
CA PHE A 8 0.27 25.72 -20.26
C PHE A 8 0.42 24.31 -19.68
N HIS A 9 1.48 23.59 -20.05
CA HIS A 9 1.78 22.26 -19.50
C HIS A 9 1.94 22.30 -17.98
N LYS A 10 2.70 23.25 -17.44
CA LYS A 10 2.86 23.43 -15.99
C LYS A 10 1.52 23.71 -15.31
N SER A 11 0.68 24.58 -15.90
CA SER A 11 -0.66 24.86 -15.35
C SER A 11 -1.53 23.62 -15.32
N VAL A 12 -1.54 22.81 -16.39
CA VAL A 12 -2.31 21.55 -16.44
C VAL A 12 -1.83 20.57 -15.37
N VAL A 13 -0.51 20.41 -15.22
CA VAL A 13 0.08 19.54 -14.18
C VAL A 13 -0.31 20.02 -12.79
N TYR A 14 -0.20 21.32 -12.49
CA TYR A 14 -0.59 21.86 -11.18
C TYR A 14 -2.08 21.68 -10.90
N THR A 15 -2.95 21.84 -11.90
CA THR A 15 -4.38 21.59 -11.74
C THR A 15 -4.67 20.12 -11.44
N ILE A 16 -4.06 19.18 -12.18
CA ILE A 16 -4.26 17.73 -11.95
C ILE A 16 -3.77 17.33 -10.55
N VAL A 17 -2.56 17.74 -10.19
CA VAL A 17 -1.99 17.49 -8.86
C VAL A 17 -2.86 18.12 -7.78
N GLY A 18 -3.32 19.36 -7.99
CA GLY A 18 -4.24 20.04 -7.08
C GLY A 18 -5.53 19.24 -6.85
N ILE A 19 -6.16 18.75 -7.91
CA ILE A 19 -7.38 17.92 -7.82
C ILE A 19 -7.11 16.60 -7.09
N MET A 20 -5.98 15.94 -7.35
CA MET A 20 -5.59 14.70 -6.65
C MET A 20 -5.29 14.92 -5.16
N LEU A 21 -4.85 16.11 -4.77
CA LEU A 21 -4.58 16.46 -3.38
C LEU A 21 -5.85 16.75 -2.58
N ILE A 22 -6.94 17.18 -3.21
CA ILE A 22 -8.22 17.47 -2.53
C ILE A 22 -8.69 16.30 -1.64
N PRO A 23 -8.83 15.05 -2.11
CA PRO A 23 -9.29 13.95 -1.26
C PRO A 23 -8.33 13.66 -0.11
N ILE A 24 -7.01 13.78 -0.33
CA ILE A 24 -6.01 13.58 0.73
C ILE A 24 -6.15 14.64 1.81
N LEU A 25 -6.33 15.91 1.42
CA LEU A 25 -6.59 17.02 2.34
C LEU A 25 -7.92 16.84 3.07
N ALA A 26 -8.97 16.39 2.39
CA ALA A 26 -10.26 16.10 3.02
C ALA A 26 -10.13 14.99 4.08
N THR A 27 -9.44 13.89 3.77
CA THR A 27 -9.15 12.82 4.73
C THR A 27 -8.32 13.32 5.91
N PHE A 28 -7.35 14.20 5.67
CA PHE A 28 -6.55 14.81 6.73
C PHE A 28 -7.41 15.68 7.66
N ILE A 29 -8.22 16.58 7.10
CA ILE A 29 -9.17 17.41 7.85
C ILE A 29 -10.15 16.53 8.63
N TYR A 30 -10.57 15.40 8.06
CA TYR A 30 -11.45 14.45 8.72
C TYR A 30 -10.79 13.79 9.92
N SER A 31 -9.51 13.43 9.81
CA SER A 31 -8.75 12.82 10.89
C SER A 31 -8.60 13.72 12.12
N ILE A 32 -8.64 15.03 11.95
CA ILE A 32 -8.57 16.03 13.04
C ILE A 32 -9.95 16.57 13.43
N SER A 33 -11.03 16.14 12.77
CA SER A 33 -12.38 16.61 13.05
C SER A 33 -12.98 15.89 14.26
N SER A 34 -13.67 16.63 15.13
CA SER A 34 -14.41 16.05 16.27
C SER A 34 -15.63 15.26 15.80
N ARG A 35 -16.42 15.83 14.89
CA ARG A 35 -17.54 15.21 14.18
C ARG A 35 -17.67 15.84 12.80
N TRP A 36 -17.90 15.01 11.80
CA TRP A 36 -18.15 15.45 10.43
C TRP A 36 -19.28 14.59 9.86
N GLY A 37 -20.52 15.07 9.98
CA GLY A 37 -21.70 14.26 9.64
C GLY A 37 -22.73 14.95 8.75
N ALA A 38 -22.99 16.25 8.93
CA ALA A 38 -24.12 16.93 8.29
C ALA A 38 -23.75 18.22 7.51
N THR A 39 -22.48 18.62 7.53
CA THR A 39 -22.01 19.93 7.05
C THR A 39 -20.78 19.78 6.14
N ILE A 40 -20.58 20.77 5.25
CA ILE A 40 -19.42 20.83 4.35
C ILE A 40 -18.11 21.03 5.15
N LEU A 41 -18.20 21.64 6.34
CA LEU A 41 -17.08 21.87 7.26
C LEU A 41 -17.24 21.04 8.55
N PRO A 42 -16.14 20.62 9.18
CA PRO A 42 -16.15 19.92 10.47
C PRO A 42 -16.72 20.79 11.60
N ASP A 43 -17.45 20.18 12.54
CA ASP A 43 -18.10 20.91 13.65
C ASP A 43 -17.06 21.47 14.66
N GLY A 44 -15.86 20.89 14.68
CA GLY A 44 -14.72 21.37 15.47
C GLY A 44 -13.48 20.51 15.22
N PHE A 45 -12.31 20.97 15.68
CA PHE A 45 -11.06 20.21 15.60
C PHE A 45 -10.71 19.58 16.94
N THR A 46 -10.32 18.30 16.95
CA THR A 46 -9.85 17.60 18.14
C THR A 46 -8.72 16.63 17.81
N PHE A 47 -7.80 16.46 18.77
CA PHE A 47 -6.77 15.42 18.74
C PHE A 47 -7.16 14.17 19.55
N ASP A 48 -8.38 14.13 20.10
CA ASP A 48 -8.85 13.01 20.94
C ASP A 48 -8.81 11.67 20.21
N TRP A 49 -9.03 11.65 18.89
CA TRP A 49 -8.97 10.43 18.09
C TRP A 49 -7.58 9.82 18.05
N TYR A 50 -6.53 10.65 17.93
CA TYR A 50 -5.15 10.18 17.96
C TYR A 50 -4.78 9.64 19.35
N ILE A 51 -5.20 10.31 20.42
CA ILE A 51 -4.96 9.84 21.80
C ILE A 51 -5.66 8.50 22.04
N LYS A 52 -6.94 8.38 21.64
CA LYS A 52 -7.69 7.12 21.75
C LYS A 52 -7.04 5.99 20.95
N LEU A 53 -6.61 6.29 19.72
CA LEU A 53 -5.94 5.34 18.84
C LEU A 53 -4.64 4.81 19.47
N LEU A 54 -3.82 5.70 20.02
CA LEU A 54 -2.55 5.35 20.65
C LEU A 54 -2.71 4.71 22.04
N THR A 55 -3.86 4.89 22.69
CA THR A 55 -4.14 4.29 24.01
C THR A 55 -4.85 2.94 23.88
N ASP A 56 -5.45 2.64 22.72
CA ASP A 56 -6.13 1.37 22.48
C ASP A 56 -5.11 0.23 22.30
N PRO A 57 -5.04 -0.74 23.25
CA PRO A 57 -4.10 -1.85 23.16
C PRO A 57 -4.38 -2.75 21.96
N ARG A 58 -5.64 -2.85 21.50
CA ARG A 58 -6.00 -3.64 20.32
C ARG A 58 -5.42 -3.00 19.06
N PHE A 59 -5.49 -1.68 18.94
CA PHE A 59 -4.89 -0.96 17.83
C PHE A 59 -3.37 -1.11 17.82
N LEU A 60 -2.71 -0.87 18.95
CA LEU A 60 -1.25 -1.00 19.06
C LEU A 60 -0.76 -2.40 18.70
N GLN A 61 -1.46 -3.45 19.17
CA GLN A 61 -1.12 -4.83 18.83
C GLN A 61 -1.34 -5.11 17.34
N ALA A 62 -2.45 -4.66 16.76
CA ALA A 62 -2.71 -4.83 15.33
C ALA A 62 -1.67 -4.11 14.47
N PHE A 63 -1.36 -2.85 14.82
CA PHE A 63 -0.33 -2.05 14.16
C PHE A 63 1.05 -2.71 14.24
N GLY A 64 1.44 -3.18 15.42
CA GLY A 64 2.71 -3.89 15.62
C GLY A 64 2.80 -5.18 14.79
N ARG A 65 1.71 -5.96 14.71
CA ARG A 65 1.64 -7.17 13.87
C ARG A 65 1.78 -6.84 12.39
N SER A 66 1.05 -5.83 11.89
CA SER A 66 1.14 -5.39 10.49
C SER A 66 2.55 -4.91 10.14
N LEU A 67 3.17 -4.13 11.02
CA LEU A 67 4.53 -3.64 10.82
C LEU A 67 5.54 -4.79 10.83
N PHE A 68 5.43 -5.71 11.79
CA PHE A 68 6.30 -6.88 11.90
C PHE A 68 6.21 -7.77 10.66
N ILE A 69 5.00 -8.10 10.22
CA ILE A 69 4.78 -8.93 9.02
C ILE A 69 5.31 -8.20 7.77
N GLY A 70 5.01 -6.91 7.62
CA GLY A 70 5.47 -6.12 6.47
C GLY A 70 7.00 -6.01 6.39
N LEU A 71 7.66 -5.70 7.50
CA LEU A 71 9.12 -5.60 7.55
C LEU A 71 9.80 -6.97 7.35
N SER A 72 9.24 -8.04 7.94
CA SER A 72 9.78 -9.39 7.77
C SER A 72 9.65 -9.85 6.32
N ALA A 73 8.50 -9.63 5.69
CA ALA A 73 8.28 -9.95 4.29
C ALA A 73 9.20 -9.14 3.36
N LEU A 74 9.38 -7.83 3.64
CA LEU A 74 10.32 -6.98 2.91
C LEU A 74 11.76 -7.49 3.04
N ALA A 75 12.22 -7.78 4.25
CA ALA A 75 13.56 -8.27 4.51
C ALA A 75 13.83 -9.60 3.78
N LEU A 76 12.90 -10.56 3.89
CA LEU A 76 12.99 -11.83 3.17
C LEU A 76 12.99 -11.64 1.65
N SER A 77 12.12 -10.76 1.14
CA SER A 77 12.04 -10.45 -0.28
C SER A 77 13.37 -9.89 -0.81
N VAL A 78 13.98 -8.93 -0.09
CA VAL A 78 15.28 -8.37 -0.49
C VAL A 78 16.38 -9.44 -0.45
N VAL A 79 16.44 -10.24 0.62
CA VAL A 79 17.48 -11.27 0.77
C VAL A 79 17.36 -12.36 -0.29
N LEU A 80 16.15 -12.69 -0.77
CA LEU A 80 15.94 -13.72 -1.78
C LEU A 80 16.05 -13.17 -3.21
N ILE A 81 15.37 -12.06 -3.51
CA ILE A 81 15.26 -11.53 -4.87
C ILE A 81 16.57 -10.87 -5.31
N LEU A 82 17.24 -10.12 -4.43
CA LEU A 82 18.43 -9.36 -4.81
C LEU A 82 19.58 -10.28 -5.29
N PRO A 83 19.94 -11.37 -4.60
CA PRO A 83 20.95 -12.32 -5.11
C PRO A 83 20.46 -13.06 -6.34
N ALA A 84 19.18 -13.44 -6.40
CA ALA A 84 18.62 -14.15 -7.55
C ALA A 84 18.75 -13.32 -8.84
N ILE A 85 18.38 -12.04 -8.78
CA ILE A 85 18.54 -11.10 -9.91
C ILE A 85 20.02 -10.95 -10.26
N PHE A 86 20.89 -10.79 -9.27
CA PHE A 86 22.33 -10.62 -9.51
C PHE A 86 22.93 -11.80 -10.27
N VAL A 87 22.57 -13.03 -9.88
CA VAL A 87 23.04 -14.27 -10.53
C VAL A 87 22.49 -14.39 -11.95
N VAL A 88 21.21 -14.12 -12.17
CA VAL A 88 20.58 -14.22 -13.49
C VAL A 88 21.19 -13.21 -14.47
N PHE A 89 21.39 -11.96 -14.03
CA PHE A 89 21.96 -10.92 -14.88
C PHE A 89 23.43 -11.18 -15.24
N TYR A 90 24.24 -11.67 -14.29
CA TYR A 90 25.69 -11.80 -14.51
C TYR A 90 26.09 -13.16 -15.11
N TYR A 91 25.50 -14.27 -14.65
CA TYR A 91 25.94 -15.61 -15.03
C TYR A 91 25.02 -16.30 -16.05
N PHE A 92 23.71 -16.04 -15.98
CA PHE A 92 22.70 -16.77 -16.77
C PHE A 92 21.70 -15.85 -17.49
N PRO A 93 22.15 -14.95 -18.38
CA PRO A 93 21.28 -13.97 -19.03
C PRO A 93 20.17 -14.60 -19.89
N LYS A 94 20.33 -15.88 -20.30
CA LYS A 94 19.29 -16.62 -21.01
C LYS A 94 18.04 -16.91 -20.15
N LEU A 95 18.16 -16.90 -18.82
CA LEU A 95 17.04 -17.11 -17.90
C LEU A 95 16.27 -15.84 -17.56
N ASP A 96 16.73 -14.66 -18.01
CA ASP A 96 16.06 -13.39 -17.77
C ASP A 96 14.60 -13.40 -18.26
N LYS A 97 14.34 -14.01 -19.42
CA LYS A 97 12.97 -14.14 -19.93
C LYS A 97 12.07 -14.99 -19.03
N LEU A 98 12.60 -16.07 -18.45
CA LEU A 98 11.84 -16.93 -17.53
C LEU A 98 11.57 -16.19 -16.21
N MET A 99 12.56 -15.48 -15.69
CA MET A 99 12.44 -14.68 -14.47
C MET A 99 11.38 -13.59 -14.62
N ASN A 100 11.36 -12.87 -15.76
CA ASN A 100 10.32 -11.87 -16.04
C ASN A 100 8.91 -12.49 -16.06
N ILE A 101 8.74 -13.69 -16.65
CA ILE A 101 7.45 -14.39 -16.63
C ILE A 101 7.05 -14.74 -15.19
N LEU A 102 7.97 -15.28 -14.39
CA LEU A 102 7.70 -15.64 -12.99
C LEU A 102 7.33 -14.42 -12.13
N ILE A 103 7.96 -13.27 -12.37
CA ILE A 103 7.65 -12.00 -11.67
C ILE A 103 6.26 -11.48 -12.06
N LEU A 104 5.88 -11.59 -13.34
CA LEU A 104 4.60 -11.09 -13.84
C LEU A 104 3.41 -12.01 -13.50
N LEU A 105 3.65 -13.31 -13.35
CA LEU A 105 2.63 -14.31 -13.05
C LEU A 105 1.74 -13.96 -11.85
N PRO A 106 2.26 -13.57 -10.66
CA PRO A 106 1.42 -13.20 -9.53
C PRO A 106 0.59 -11.93 -9.77
N PHE A 107 1.02 -11.01 -10.65
CA PHE A 107 0.24 -9.82 -11.00
C PHE A 107 -0.92 -10.14 -11.96
N ALA A 108 -0.80 -11.22 -12.73
CA ALA A 108 -1.87 -11.67 -13.60
C ALA A 108 -3.04 -12.28 -12.81
N VAL A 109 -2.78 -12.81 -11.61
CA VAL A 109 -3.82 -13.37 -10.75
C VAL A 109 -4.53 -12.24 -9.98
N PRO A 110 -5.87 -12.14 -10.06
CA PRO A 110 -6.60 -11.12 -9.33
C PRO A 110 -6.39 -11.25 -7.81
N PRO A 111 -6.11 -10.15 -7.08
CA PRO A 111 -5.83 -10.20 -5.63
C PRO A 111 -6.94 -10.86 -4.80
N VAL A 112 -8.20 -10.68 -5.21
CA VAL A 112 -9.37 -11.26 -4.54
C VAL A 112 -9.34 -12.79 -4.62
N VAL A 113 -9.02 -13.34 -5.79
CA VAL A 113 -8.95 -14.79 -6.02
C VAL A 113 -7.80 -15.40 -5.22
N SER A 114 -6.63 -14.75 -5.23
CA SER A 114 -5.48 -15.17 -4.42
C SER A 114 -5.80 -15.18 -2.93
N SER A 115 -6.51 -14.17 -2.43
CA SER A 115 -6.90 -14.08 -1.01
C SER A 115 -7.84 -15.22 -0.61
N VAL A 116 -8.86 -15.51 -1.42
CA VAL A 116 -9.79 -16.62 -1.17
C VAL A 116 -9.08 -17.97 -1.26
N GLY A 117 -8.17 -18.15 -2.23
CA GLY A 117 -7.37 -19.36 -2.36
C GLY A 117 -6.47 -19.61 -1.15
N LEU A 118 -5.78 -18.58 -0.65
CA LEU A 118 -4.97 -18.68 0.57
C LEU A 118 -5.83 -19.03 1.79
N LEU A 119 -7.01 -18.42 1.93
CA LEU A 119 -7.95 -18.78 3.01
C LEU A 119 -8.37 -20.24 2.95
N GLN A 120 -8.71 -20.77 1.77
CA GLN A 120 -9.06 -22.18 1.61
C GLN A 120 -7.88 -23.11 1.93
N LEU A 121 -6.67 -22.77 1.47
CA LEU A 121 -5.47 -23.55 1.77
C LEU A 121 -5.14 -23.59 3.28
N TYR A 122 -5.33 -22.47 3.98
CA TYR A 122 -5.11 -22.41 5.43
C TYR A 122 -6.26 -22.99 6.25
N ALA A 123 -7.45 -23.13 5.66
CA ALA A 123 -8.61 -23.78 6.25
C ALA A 123 -8.58 -25.30 6.12
N ASP A 124 -8.08 -25.81 4.99
CA ASP A 124 -8.05 -27.24 4.65
C ASP A 124 -6.75 -27.94 5.08
N SER A 125 -5.76 -27.19 5.57
CA SER A 125 -4.51 -27.76 6.06
C SER A 125 -4.67 -28.45 7.43
N GLU A 126 -4.02 -29.62 7.62
CA GLU A 126 -3.98 -30.37 8.88
C GLU A 126 -3.56 -29.53 10.11
N ILE A 127 -2.90 -28.40 9.88
CA ILE A 127 -2.61 -27.36 10.85
C ILE A 127 -3.62 -26.22 10.62
N SER A 128 -4.82 -26.31 11.21
CA SER A 128 -5.83 -25.25 11.12
C SER A 128 -5.27 -23.97 11.76
N LEU A 129 -4.78 -23.04 10.93
CA LEU A 129 -4.31 -21.71 11.35
C LEU A 129 -5.47 -20.71 11.45
N ILE A 130 -6.64 -21.10 10.97
CA ILE A 130 -7.91 -20.47 11.31
C ILE A 130 -8.46 -21.15 12.57
N GLY A 131 -8.85 -20.33 13.56
CA GLY A 131 -9.53 -20.81 14.77
C GLY A 131 -11.00 -21.11 14.49
#